data_AF-A0A023EG01-F1
#
_entry.id   AF-A0A023EG01-F1
#
_cell.length_a   1.000
_cell.length_b   1.000
_cell.length_c   1.000
_cell.angle_alpha   90.00
_cell.angle_beta   90.00
_cell.angle_gamma   90.00
#
_symmetry.space_group_name_H-M   'P 1'
#
loop_
_entity.id
_entity.type
_entity.pdbx_description
1 polymer ?
#
loop_
_entity_poly.entity_id
_entity_poly.type
_entity_poly.pdbx_seq_one_letter_code
_entity_poly.pdbx_strand_id
1 'polypeptide(L)'
;IYFVIILSDLECDYLNAQQCCSKLNFWVVPRLSAHCFLAFILLMNGSWFLFIANLPMIGWQVYDLVKVPSGNLGIFDPAEIHNRGMVKKHMRDTMIGLGFYMIIFFVYLYCMIIAMLKGDPIKRHEEEEIITDF
;
A
#
# COMPACT_ATOMS: atom_id res chain seq x y z
N ILE A 1 3.74 7.00 5.77
CA ILE A 1 4.09 8.16 6.61
C ILE A 1 4.86 7.75 7.85
N TYR A 2 4.29 6.96 8.78
CA TYR A 2 4.99 6.52 10.01
C TYR A 2 6.40 5.95 9.76
N PHE A 3 6.56 5.09 8.76
CA PHE A 3 7.85 4.53 8.35
C PHE A 3 8.87 5.61 7.93
N VAL A 4 8.42 6.67 7.24
CA VAL A 4 9.30 7.77 6.80
C VAL A 4 9.78 8.57 8.01
N ILE A 5 8.89 8.83 8.97
CA ILE A 5 9.23 9.56 10.20
C ILE A 5 10.26 8.79 11.00
N ILE A 6 10.04 7.50 11.27
CA ILE A 6 10.99 6.67 12.02
C ILE A 6 12.35 6.56 11.31
N LEU A 7 12.37 6.43 9.98
CA LEU A 7 13.61 6.40 9.23
C LEU A 7 14.33 7.76 9.23
N SER A 8 13.58 8.87 9.20
CA SER A 8 14.13 10.22 9.32
C SER A 8 14.68 10.49 10.72
N ASP A 9 14.00 10.03 11.76
CA ASP A 9 14.47 10.11 13.14
C ASP A 9 15.77 9.30 13.32
N LEU A 10 15.88 8.14 12.64
CA LEU A 10 17.12 7.36 12.60
C LEU A 10 18.23 8.09 11.81
N GLU A 11 17.92 8.72 10.67
CA GLU A 11 18.92 9.46 9.85
C GLU A 11 19.48 10.69 10.59
N CYS A 12 18.66 11.32 11.44
CA CYS A 12 19.07 12.42 12.31
C CYS A 12 19.66 11.97 13.65
N ASP A 13 19.95 10.68 13.84
CA ASP A 13 20.49 10.08 15.07
C ASP A 13 19.63 10.32 16.33
N TYR A 14 18.31 10.57 16.17
CA TYR A 14 17.37 10.74 17.30
C TYR A 14 16.94 9.41 17.93
N LEU A 15 17.02 8.29 17.18
CA LEU A 15 16.52 6.98 17.58
C LEU A 15 17.63 5.91 17.44
N ASN A 16 17.69 4.97 18.39
CA ASN A 16 18.61 3.83 18.28
C ASN A 16 18.14 2.85 17.20
N ALA A 17 19.06 2.30 16.41
CA ALA A 17 18.82 1.31 15.36
C ALA A 17 17.95 0.14 15.84
N GLN A 18 18.23 -0.42 17.03
CA GLN A 18 17.46 -1.54 17.59
C GLN A 18 15.99 -1.17 17.89
N GLN A 19 15.76 0.03 18.44
CA GLN A 19 14.41 0.52 18.72
C GLN A 19 13.64 0.80 17.43
N CYS A 20 14.31 1.40 16.44
CA CYS A 20 13.78 1.62 15.10
C CYS A 20 13.35 0.29 14.45
N CYS A 21 14.25 -0.70 14.37
CA CYS A 21 13.98 -2.00 13.76
C CYS A 21 12.81 -2.74 14.43
N SER A 22 12.74 -2.74 15.77
CA SER A 22 11.63 -3.36 16.51
C SER A 22 10.28 -2.72 16.17
N LYS A 23 10.21 -1.38 16.15
CA LYS A 23 9.01 -0.63 15.78
C LYS A 23 8.62 -0.88 14.33
N LEU A 24 9.59 -0.89 13.42
CA LEU A 24 9.35 -1.05 12.00
C LEU A 24 8.84 -2.47 11.69
N ASN A 25 9.49 -3.50 12.25
CA ASN A 25 9.10 -4.89 12.06
C ASN A 25 7.70 -5.19 12.63
N PHE A 26 7.36 -4.60 13.79
CA PHE A 26 6.01 -4.72 14.35
C PHE A 26 4.93 -4.18 13.40
N TRP A 27 5.19 -3.07 12.70
CA TRP A 27 4.23 -2.44 11.78
C TRP A 27 4.22 -3.04 10.37
N VAL A 28 5.24 -3.79 9.99
CA VAL A 28 5.30 -4.49 8.69
C VAL A 28 4.18 -5.51 8.56
N VAL A 29 3.97 -6.35 9.58
CA VAL A 29 2.97 -7.43 9.54
C VAL A 29 1.54 -6.88 9.43
N PRO A 30 1.10 -5.92 10.27
CA PRO A 30 -0.21 -5.27 10.11
C PRO A 30 -0.39 -4.61 8.75
N ARG A 31 0.64 -3.95 8.22
CA ARG A 31 0.57 -3.29 6.90
C ARG A 31 0.33 -4.31 5.78
N LEU A 32 1.10 -5.40 5.74
CA LEU A 32 0.92 -6.44 4.74
C LEU A 32 -0.45 -7.12 4.88
N SER A 33 -0.84 -7.45 6.11
CA SER A 33 -2.14 -8.05 6.42
C SER A 33 -3.30 -7.18 5.93
N ALA A 34 -3.25 -5.86 6.18
CA ALA A 34 -4.27 -4.92 5.71
C ALA A 34 -4.34 -4.86 4.18
N HIS A 35 -3.20 -4.84 3.48
CA HIS A 35 -3.17 -4.85 2.01
C HIS A 35 -3.72 -6.15 1.41
N CYS A 36 -3.34 -7.30 1.96
CA CYS A 36 -3.88 -8.59 1.54
C CYS A 36 -5.39 -8.68 1.80
N PHE A 37 -5.85 -8.19 2.95
CA PHE A 37 -7.26 -8.15 3.29
C PHE A 37 -8.06 -7.27 2.34
N LEU A 38 -7.55 -6.08 1.99
CA LEU A 38 -8.18 -5.20 1.01
C LEU A 38 -8.27 -5.87 -0.37
N ALA A 39 -7.18 -6.50 -0.82
CA ALA A 39 -7.16 -7.22 -2.09
C ALA A 39 -8.16 -8.38 -2.11
N PHE A 40 -8.33 -9.08 -0.99
CA PHE A 40 -9.33 -10.13 -0.83
C PHE A 40 -10.76 -9.60 -0.94
N ILE A 41 -11.08 -8.46 -0.31
CA ILE A 41 -12.40 -7.81 -0.46
C ILE A 41 -12.64 -7.39 -1.92
N LEU A 42 -11.64 -6.79 -2.58
CA LEU A 42 -11.76 -6.39 -3.99
C LEU A 42 -11.99 -7.58 -4.92
N LEU A 43 -11.38 -8.73 -4.62
CA LEU A 43 -11.60 -9.98 -5.33
C LEU A 43 -13.04 -10.47 -5.16
N MET A 44 -13.58 -10.44 -3.93
CA MET A 44 -14.97 -10.82 -3.67
C MET A 44 -15.98 -9.87 -4.36
N ASN A 45 -15.67 -8.58 -4.46
CA ASN A 45 -16.48 -7.60 -5.18
C ASN A 45 -16.40 -7.71 -6.71
N GLY A 46 -15.57 -8.61 -7.27
CA GLY A 46 -15.41 -8.79 -8.72
C GLY A 46 -14.72 -7.63 -9.44
N SER A 47 -14.02 -6.75 -8.70
CA SER A 47 -13.33 -5.57 -9.26
C SER A 47 -11.92 -5.94 -9.73
N TRP A 48 -11.83 -6.75 -10.79
CA TRP A 48 -10.58 -7.31 -11.32
C TRP A 48 -9.52 -6.25 -11.65
N PHE A 49 -9.92 -5.10 -12.20
CA PHE A 49 -9.00 -4.02 -12.55
C PHE A 49 -8.27 -3.45 -11.32
N LEU A 50 -9.01 -3.19 -10.24
CA LEU A 50 -8.45 -2.68 -8.98
C LEU A 50 -7.56 -3.73 -8.31
N PHE A 51 -7.96 -5.00 -8.37
CA PHE A 51 -7.13 -6.10 -7.86
C PHE A 51 -5.77 -6.18 -8.58
N ILE A 52 -5.77 -6.17 -9.91
CA ILE A 52 -4.54 -6.22 -10.71
C ILE A 52 -3.63 -5.02 -10.42
N ALA A 53 -4.20 -3.82 -10.23
CA ALA A 53 -3.43 -2.63 -9.88
C ALA A 53 -2.70 -2.77 -8.51
N ASN A 54 -3.26 -3.53 -7.55
CA ASN A 54 -2.65 -3.74 -6.23
C ASN A 54 -1.65 -4.91 -6.17
N LEU A 55 -1.76 -5.88 -7.09
CA LEU A 55 -0.85 -7.03 -7.16
C LEU A 55 0.65 -6.69 -7.17
N PRO A 56 1.16 -5.74 -7.98
CA PRO A 56 2.60 -5.46 -7.99
C PRO A 56 3.10 -4.97 -6.64
N MET A 57 2.31 -4.17 -5.93
CA MET A 57 2.67 -3.66 -4.61
C MET A 57 2.68 -4.76 -3.56
N ILE A 58 1.64 -5.61 -3.54
CA ILE A 58 1.55 -6.75 -2.61
C ILE A 58 2.66 -7.76 -2.90
N GLY A 59 2.88 -8.08 -4.17
CA GLY A 59 3.94 -8.99 -4.61
C GLY A 59 5.32 -8.50 -4.20
N TRP A 60 5.58 -7.19 -4.32
CA TRP A 60 6.82 -6.60 -3.85
C TRP A 60 7.01 -6.74 -2.33
N GLN A 61 5.96 -6.45 -1.55
CA GLN A 61 6.00 -6.59 -0.08
C GLN A 61 6.19 -8.04 0.38
N VAL A 62 5.55 -8.99 -0.31
CA VAL A 62 5.71 -10.43 -0.03
C VAL A 62 7.09 -10.91 -0.44
N TYR A 63 7.61 -10.47 -1.60
CA TYR A 63 8.95 -10.80 -2.05
C TYR A 63 10.01 -10.34 -1.04
N ASP A 64 9.89 -9.10 -0.55
CA ASP A 64 10.78 -8.59 0.49
C ASP A 64 10.69 -9.41 1.78
N LEU A 65 9.49 -9.85 2.18
CA LEU A 65 9.31 -10.70 3.37
C LEU A 65 9.95 -12.10 3.21
N VAL A 66 9.78 -12.72 2.04
CA VAL A 66 10.31 -14.08 1.74
C VAL A 66 11.83 -14.07 1.56
N LYS A 67 12.39 -12.95 1.07
CA LYS A 67 13.84 -12.79 0.89
C LYS A 67 14.59 -12.69 2.22
N VAL A 68 13.92 -12.40 3.33
CA VAL A 68 14.57 -12.33 4.65
C VAL A 68 15.02 -13.73 5.09
N PRO A 69 16.31 -13.92 5.39
CA PRO A 69 16.79 -15.19 5.92
C PRO A 69 16.14 -15.50 7.28
N SER A 70 15.72 -16.75 7.48
CA SER A 70 14.92 -17.20 8.64
C SER A 70 15.59 -17.07 10.02
N GLY A 71 16.85 -16.64 10.08
CA GLY A 71 17.58 -16.35 11.33
C GLY A 71 17.58 -14.88 11.74
N ASN A 72 16.97 -13.98 10.94
CA ASN A 72 16.98 -12.55 11.21
C ASN A 72 15.80 -12.12 12.09
N LEU A 73 16.00 -11.08 12.92
CA LEU A 73 14.98 -10.58 13.88
C LEU A 73 13.78 -9.88 13.19
N GLY A 74 13.78 -9.79 11.86
CA GLY A 74 12.75 -9.17 11.04
C GLY A 74 13.30 -8.72 9.68
N ILE A 75 12.48 -8.01 8.89
CA ILE A 75 12.91 -7.38 7.62
C ILE A 75 14.04 -6.35 7.85
N PHE A 76 14.08 -5.76 9.05
CA PHE A 76 15.03 -4.73 9.41
C PHE A 76 16.00 -5.24 10.48
N ASP A 77 17.26 -5.44 10.10
CA ASP A 77 18.35 -5.82 11.01
C ASP A 77 19.10 -4.56 11.50
N PRO A 78 19.27 -4.36 12.82
CA PRO A 78 20.09 -3.26 13.36
C PRO A 78 21.54 -3.26 12.85
N ALA A 79 22.11 -4.40 12.46
CA ALA A 79 23.47 -4.45 11.92
C ALA A 79 23.55 -3.84 10.50
N GLU A 80 22.51 -4.03 9.67
CA GLU A 80 22.47 -3.51 8.30
C GLU A 80 21.96 -2.05 8.24
N ILE A 81 21.10 -1.64 9.18
CA ILE A 81 20.46 -0.32 9.17
C ILE A 81 21.44 0.83 9.45
N HIS A 82 22.61 0.57 10.06
CA HIS A 82 23.61 1.61 10.30
C HIS A 82 24.37 2.02 9.03
N ASN A 83 24.29 1.21 7.96
CA ASN A 83 24.86 1.60 6.68
C ASN A 83 23.99 2.69 6.05
N ARG A 84 24.54 3.91 5.95
CA ARG A 84 23.87 5.08 5.33
C ARG A 84 23.31 4.79 3.93
N GLY A 85 23.90 3.86 3.18
CA GLY A 85 23.39 3.42 1.88
C GLY A 85 22.06 2.66 1.96
N MET A 86 21.89 1.81 2.98
CA MET A 86 20.69 0.99 3.18
C MET A 86 19.51 1.83 3.70
N VAL A 87 19.76 2.79 4.60
CA VAL A 87 18.73 3.72 5.11
C VAL A 87 18.13 4.52 3.95
N LYS A 88 18.96 5.11 3.09
CA LYS A 88 18.50 5.87 1.91
C LYS A 88 17.70 5.01 0.95
N LYS A 89 18.09 3.75 0.76
CA LYS A 89 17.34 2.78 -0.06
C LYS A 89 15.95 2.51 0.52
N HIS A 90 15.87 2.16 1.81
CA HIS A 90 14.59 1.91 2.49
C HIS A 90 13.69 3.15 2.55
N MET A 91 14.27 4.33 2.72
CA MET A 91 13.55 5.59 2.66
C MET A 91 12.96 5.81 1.26
N ARG A 92 13.76 5.63 0.20
CA ARG A 92 13.29 5.73 -1.20
C ARG A 92 12.17 4.74 -1.49
N ASP A 93 12.33 3.47 -1.11
CA ASP A 93 11.33 2.43 -1.36
C ASP A 93 10.02 2.74 -0.61
N THR A 94 10.12 3.27 0.62
CA THR A 94 8.97 3.75 1.39
C THR A 94 8.30 4.96 0.74
N MET A 95 9.06 5.89 0.17
CA MET A 95 8.55 7.08 -0.54
C MET A 95 7.84 6.71 -1.84
N ILE A 96 8.39 5.77 -2.61
CA ILE A 96 7.74 5.23 -3.82
C ILE A 96 6.41 4.56 -3.44
N GLY A 97 6.43 3.72 -2.41
CA GLY A 97 5.22 3.06 -1.91
C GLY A 97 4.16 4.05 -1.43
N LEU A 98 4.58 5.13 -0.77
CA LEU A 98 3.68 6.21 -0.36
C LEU A 98 3.03 6.90 -1.58
N GLY A 99 3.82 7.22 -2.61
CA GLY A 99 3.31 7.80 -3.84
C GLY A 99 2.29 6.89 -4.52
N PHE A 100 2.56 5.59 -4.57
CA PHE A 100 1.60 4.60 -5.07
C PHE A 100 0.29 4.61 -4.26
N TYR A 101 0.35 4.63 -2.92
CA TYR A 101 -0.84 4.69 -2.08
C TYR A 101 -1.66 5.97 -2.26
N MET A 102 -0.99 7.09 -2.53
CA MET A 102 -1.67 8.34 -2.83
C MET A 102 -2.45 8.25 -4.14
N ILE A 103 -1.84 7.69 -5.20
CA ILE A 103 -2.50 7.53 -6.50
C ILE A 103 -3.67 6.55 -6.41
N ILE A 104 -3.46 5.37 -5.81
CA ILE A 104 -4.52 4.35 -5.70
C ILE A 104 -5.68 4.85 -4.84
N PHE A 105 -5.42 5.71 -3.85
CA PHE A 105 -6.46 6.33 -3.03
C PHE A 105 -7.41 7.20 -3.88
N PHE A 106 -6.89 8.03 -4.78
CA PHE A 106 -7.74 8.80 -5.70
C PHE A 106 -8.52 7.91 -6.66
N VAL A 107 -7.91 6.84 -7.15
CA VAL A 107 -8.59 5.84 -7.99
C VAL A 107 -9.75 5.20 -7.22
N TYR A 108 -9.54 4.81 -5.95
CA TYR A 108 -10.60 4.26 -5.12
C TYR A 108 -11.74 5.26 -4.85
N LEU A 109 -11.42 6.52 -4.58
CA LEU A 109 -12.44 7.56 -4.44
C LEU A 109 -13.27 7.72 -5.72
N TYR A 110 -12.63 7.76 -6.88
CA TYR A 110 -13.32 7.83 -8.16
C TYR A 110 -14.25 6.63 -8.36
N CYS A 111 -13.76 5.41 -8.14
CA CYS A 111 -14.57 4.19 -8.26
C CYS A 111 -15.74 4.17 -7.27
N MET A 112 -15.54 4.62 -6.04
CA MET A 112 -16.59 4.73 -5.04
C MET A 112 -17.68 5.70 -5.49
N ILE A 113 -17.33 6.89 -5.99
CA ILE A 113 -18.30 7.88 -6.48
C ILE A 113 -19.11 7.31 -7.64
N ILE A 114 -18.48 6.66 -8.62
CA ILE A 114 -19.19 6.03 -9.75
C ILE A 114 -20.12 4.92 -9.27
N ALA A 115 -19.69 4.09 -8.32
CA ALA A 115 -20.53 3.05 -7.74
C ALA A 115 -21.75 3.62 -7.01
N MET A 116 -21.58 4.74 -6.29
CA MET A 116 -22.68 5.45 -5.64
C MET A 116 -23.64 6.06 -6.66
N LEU A 117 -23.14 6.75 -7.68
CA LEU A 117 -23.96 7.37 -8.73
C LEU A 117 -24.74 6.34 -9.55
N LYS A 118 -24.16 5.16 -9.79
CA LYS A 118 -24.87 4.05 -10.46
C LYS A 118 -25.97 3.44 -9.58
N GLY A 119 -25.89 3.63 -8.27
CA GLY A 119 -26.91 3.24 -7.30
C GLY A 119 -28.10 4.20 -7.23
N ASP A 120 -28.02 5.38 -7.82
CA ASP A 120 -29.12 6.35 -7.86
C ASP A 120 -30.08 6.04 -9.04
N PRO A 121 -31.35 5.68 -8.78
CA PRO A 121 -32.30 5.28 -9.83
C PRO A 121 -32.75 6.43 -10.74
N ILE A 122 -32.33 7.68 -10.48
CA ILE A 122 -32.89 8.89 -11.11
C ILE A 122 -32.39 9.09 -12.57
N LYS A 123 -31.23 8.55 -12.95
CA LYS A 123 -30.68 8.74 -14.30
C LYS A 123 -31.06 7.67 -15.34
N ARG A 124 -31.75 6.59 -14.96
CA ARG A 124 -32.11 5.53 -15.93
C ARG A 124 -33.08 6.02 -17.01
N HIS A 125 -33.84 7.08 -16.74
CA HIS A 125 -34.85 7.57 -17.69
C HIS A 125 -34.31 8.46 -18.83
N GLU A 126 -33.08 8.98 -18.78
CA GLU A 126 -32.57 9.85 -19.87
C GLU A 126 -31.83 9.07 -20.97
N GLU A 127 -31.27 7.89 -20.69
CA GLU A 127 -30.52 7.11 -21.70
C GLU A 127 -31.41 6.18 -22.55
N GLU A 128 -32.56 5.74 -22.03
CA GLU A 128 -33.49 4.88 -22.78
C GLU A 128 -34.34 5.67 -23.80
N GLU A 129 -34.59 6.96 -23.59
CA GLU A 129 -35.43 7.78 -24.47
C GLU A 129 -34.72 8.21 -25.77
N ILE A 130 -33.39 8.34 -25.74
CA ILE A 130 -32.60 8.80 -26.92
C ILE A 130 -32.46 7.69 -27.98
N ILE A 131 -32.59 6.42 -27.60
CA ILE A 131 -32.36 5.28 -28.52
C ILE A 131 -33.65 4.88 -29.26
N THR A 132 -34.83 5.33 -28.83
CA THR A 132 -36.11 4.96 -29.44
C THR A 132 -36.62 5.92 -30.53
N ASP A 133 -35.89 6.98 -30.86
CA ASP A 133 -36.29 8.02 -31.81
C ASP A 133 -35.64 7.89 -33.23
N PHE A 134 -35.46 6.65 -33.71
CA PHE A 134 -35.17 6.36 -35.13
C PHE A 134 -35.84 5.08 -35.63
#